data_AF-A0ABC8ZJK4-F1
#
_entry.id   AF-A0ABC8ZJK4-F1
#
_cell.length_a   1.000
_cell.length_b   1.000
_cell.length_c   1.000
_cell.angle_alpha   90.00
_cell.angle_beta   90.00
_cell.angle_gamma   90.00
#
_symmetry.space_group_name_H-M   'P 1'
#
loop_
_entity.id
_entity.type
_entity.pdbx_description
1 polymer ?
#
loop_
_entity_poly.entity_id
_entity_poly.type
_entity_poly.pdbx_seq_one_letter_code
_entity_poly.pdbx_strand_id
1 'polypeptide(L)'
;MAGVLEVEEAPERGGGIRSVLTMGSLVSPSGNEVHFPELDGKLIGLYFAANWYPKCEAFTPVLAAAYHQLKERGAGFEVVLVSCDEDRPSFERFHRTMPWPAVPFGDLQCKKRLSERFQVEGIPRLVVLSPGGEVVHPDAADLVHRYGERAFPFTPARVAELEADDQRKYASQTLEKLFSIDGKEYVNGGNEQVPVSRLVGKTVGLYFSAHHCAPCVKFTAKLAAIYSSLKGKAEEFEVVYIPMDKEEDGYLRSCRDMPWLALPYDGAPSRALARYFDVREIPTLVVVGPDGKTVTRDGRNLVNLYFDMAFPFTDAQIRLLQEAEDEAAKGYPHSLRHRGHRHELSIVSEKSGGGPYICCECEEQGLGWAYQCIACGYEIHLRCGRNAGDGGSAGTG
;
A
#
# COMPACT_ATOMS: atom_id res chain seq x y z
N MET A 1 26.98 51.53 50.05
CA MET A 1 25.69 51.37 49.36
C MET A 1 25.98 51.07 47.91
N ALA A 2 26.35 49.81 47.62
CA ALA A 2 26.59 49.31 46.28
C ALA A 2 25.67 48.11 46.11
N GLY A 3 24.76 48.19 45.14
CA GLY A 3 23.77 47.18 44.84
C GLY A 3 24.40 45.95 44.19
N VAL A 4 23.97 44.78 44.63
CA VAL A 4 24.21 43.51 43.94
C VAL A 4 22.91 43.20 43.19
N LEU A 5 22.99 43.20 41.86
CA LEU A 5 21.93 42.71 40.98
C LEU A 5 21.92 41.19 41.11
N GLU A 6 20.82 40.65 41.65
CA GLU A 6 20.50 39.23 41.57
C GLU A 6 20.23 38.90 40.09
N VAL A 7 21.01 37.95 39.56
CA VAL A 7 20.75 37.35 38.25
C VAL A 7 19.64 36.32 38.49
N GLU A 8 18.42 36.62 38.05
CA GLU A 8 17.35 35.62 37.95
C GLU A 8 17.79 34.54 36.96
N GLU A 9 18.06 33.33 37.47
CA GLU A 9 18.18 32.13 36.64
C GLU A 9 16.85 31.87 35.93
N ALA A 10 16.88 31.84 34.61
CA ALA A 10 15.75 31.49 33.77
C ALA A 10 15.29 30.04 34.08
N PRO A 11 13.97 29.76 34.09
CA PRO A 11 13.46 28.45 34.43
C PRO A 11 13.88 27.42 33.36
N GLU A 12 14.42 26.28 33.80
CA GLU A 12 14.68 25.13 32.95
C GLU A 12 13.41 24.77 32.16
N ARG A 13 13.51 24.78 30.83
CA ARG A 13 12.47 24.29 29.93
C ARG A 13 12.38 22.76 30.04
N GLY A 14 11.73 22.28 31.09
CA GLY A 14 11.44 20.88 31.30
C GLY A 14 10.45 20.36 30.26
N GLY A 15 10.86 19.37 29.46
CA GLY A 15 9.93 18.64 28.60
C GLY A 15 10.47 17.79 27.46
N GLY A 16 11.77 17.42 27.39
CA GLY A 16 12.34 16.58 26.31
C GLY A 16 11.72 15.17 26.21
N ILE A 17 12.32 14.26 25.43
CA ILE A 17 11.80 12.88 25.20
C ILE A 17 11.38 12.12 26.48
N ARG A 18 12.02 12.42 27.62
CA ARG A 18 11.70 11.88 28.95
C ARG A 18 10.29 12.23 29.45
N SER A 19 9.70 13.33 28.97
CA SER A 19 8.31 13.70 29.25
C SER A 19 7.31 12.81 28.49
N VAL A 20 7.74 12.23 27.37
CA VAL A 20 6.95 11.33 26.51
C VAL A 20 7.06 9.89 27.03
N LEU A 21 8.28 9.45 27.30
CA LEU A 21 8.64 8.13 27.82
C LEU A 21 8.84 8.20 29.36
N THR A 22 7.74 8.17 30.12
CA THR A 22 7.73 8.44 31.58
C THR A 22 8.43 7.41 32.47
N MET A 23 8.85 6.25 31.96
CA MET A 23 9.50 5.20 32.76
C MET A 23 10.98 5.10 32.37
N GLY A 24 11.85 5.13 33.39
CA GLY A 24 13.29 5.35 33.32
C GLY A 24 14.14 4.26 32.63
N SER A 25 13.51 3.28 31.97
CA SER A 25 14.22 2.41 31.04
C SER A 25 13.44 1.89 29.85
N LEU A 26 14.18 1.69 28.76
CA LEU A 26 13.77 0.86 27.63
C LEU A 26 14.42 -0.52 27.74
N VAL A 27 13.98 -1.48 26.95
CA VAL A 27 14.64 -2.79 26.83
C VAL A 27 15.31 -2.94 25.48
N SER A 28 16.53 -3.46 25.45
CA SER A 28 17.25 -3.81 24.22
C SER A 28 16.64 -5.08 23.61
N PRO A 29 16.95 -5.39 22.33
CA PRO A 29 16.57 -6.66 21.71
C PRO A 29 17.07 -7.92 22.46
N SER A 30 18.14 -7.78 23.25
CA SER A 30 18.68 -8.84 24.11
C SER A 30 17.98 -8.93 25.49
N GLY A 31 17.01 -8.05 25.77
CA GLY A 31 16.29 -7.99 27.04
C GLY A 31 17.00 -7.20 28.15
N ASN A 32 18.09 -6.50 27.83
CA ASN A 32 18.83 -5.69 28.81
C ASN A 32 18.18 -4.31 28.95
N GLU A 33 18.28 -3.71 30.14
CA GLU A 33 17.84 -2.35 30.39
C GLU A 33 18.71 -1.34 29.60
N VAL A 34 18.09 -0.42 28.87
CA VAL A 34 18.74 0.65 28.12
C VAL A 34 18.40 1.99 28.78
N HIS A 35 19.44 2.74 29.14
CA HIS A 35 19.29 4.04 29.79
C HIS A 35 19.16 5.18 28.77
N PHE A 36 18.32 6.16 29.12
CA PHE A 36 17.94 7.33 28.31
C PHE A 36 19.05 8.26 27.76
N PRO A 37 20.25 8.40 28.35
CA PRO A 37 21.27 9.33 27.83
C PRO A 37 21.66 9.05 26.36
N GLU A 38 21.40 7.85 25.85
CA GLU A 38 21.63 7.49 24.45
C GLU A 38 20.59 8.08 23.48
N LEU A 39 19.48 8.63 23.97
CA LEU A 39 18.40 9.21 23.15
C LEU A 39 18.49 10.74 23.05
N ASP A 40 19.31 11.37 23.88
CA ASP A 40 19.37 12.82 23.99
C ASP A 40 19.91 13.45 22.68
N GLY A 41 19.25 14.52 22.23
CA GLY A 41 19.61 15.24 21.00
C GLY A 41 19.24 14.53 19.69
N LYS A 42 18.62 13.35 19.73
CA LYS A 42 18.21 12.59 18.54
C LYS A 42 16.73 12.80 18.20
N LEU A 43 16.38 12.66 16.93
CA LEU A 43 15.01 12.41 16.51
C LEU A 43 14.63 10.98 16.92
N ILE A 44 13.43 10.82 17.47
CA ILE A 44 12.95 9.53 17.98
C ILE A 44 11.75 9.07 17.17
N GLY A 45 11.86 7.92 16.51
CA GLY A 45 10.75 7.23 15.88
C GLY A 45 10.07 6.28 16.85
N LEU A 46 8.86 6.60 17.33
CA LEU A 46 8.02 5.65 18.07
C LEU A 46 7.33 4.73 17.07
N TYR A 47 7.76 3.47 17.04
CA TYR A 47 7.28 2.46 16.10
C TYR A 47 6.25 1.55 16.77
N PHE A 48 4.97 1.70 16.41
CA PHE A 48 3.89 0.85 16.90
C PHE A 48 3.67 -0.30 15.93
N ALA A 49 3.85 -1.54 16.41
CA ALA A 49 3.78 -2.74 15.58
C ALA A 49 3.51 -4.00 16.42
N ALA A 50 3.08 -5.07 15.76
CA ALA A 50 2.87 -6.39 16.36
C ALA A 50 3.34 -7.50 15.44
N ASN A 51 3.76 -8.64 16.03
CA ASN A 51 4.29 -9.79 15.32
C ASN A 51 3.25 -10.46 14.38
N TRP A 52 1.98 -10.42 14.77
CA TRP A 52 0.90 -11.14 14.09
C TRP A 52 0.36 -10.41 12.86
N TYR A 53 0.76 -9.15 12.62
CA TYR A 53 0.19 -8.35 11.55
C TYR A 53 1.10 -8.34 10.30
N PRO A 54 0.65 -8.87 9.14
CA PRO A 54 1.49 -8.99 7.95
C PRO A 54 2.10 -7.68 7.45
N LYS A 55 1.38 -6.54 7.58
CA LYS A 55 1.94 -5.24 7.17
C LYS A 55 3.12 -4.81 8.06
N CYS A 56 3.12 -5.19 9.33
CA CYS A 56 4.26 -4.93 10.23
C CYS A 56 5.46 -5.81 9.85
N GLU A 57 5.22 -7.08 9.50
CA GLU A 57 6.25 -8.00 9.02
C GLU A 57 6.91 -7.46 7.74
N ALA A 58 6.11 -6.93 6.81
CA ALA A 58 6.61 -6.33 5.57
C ALA A 58 7.37 -5.01 5.79
N PHE A 59 6.91 -4.16 6.71
CA PHE A 59 7.50 -2.84 6.93
C PHE A 59 8.77 -2.85 7.79
N THR A 60 8.87 -3.74 8.78
CA THR A 60 9.98 -3.78 9.74
C THR A 60 11.36 -3.86 9.07
N PRO A 61 11.61 -4.73 8.06
CA PRO A 61 12.89 -4.79 7.36
C PRO A 61 13.22 -3.49 6.60
N VAL A 62 12.21 -2.79 6.08
CA VAL A 62 12.38 -1.52 5.36
C VAL A 62 12.83 -0.43 6.32
N LEU A 63 12.19 -0.34 7.50
CA LEU A 63 12.59 0.57 8.56
C LEU A 63 14.00 0.24 9.09
N ALA A 64 14.33 -1.05 9.27
CA ALA A 64 15.66 -1.47 9.70
C ALA A 64 16.74 -1.05 8.70
N ALA A 65 16.51 -1.22 7.39
CA ALA A 65 17.44 -0.79 6.36
C ALA A 65 17.68 0.73 6.39
N ALA A 66 16.62 1.54 6.46
CA ALA A 66 16.74 2.99 6.57
C ALA A 66 17.46 3.41 7.86
N TYR A 67 17.12 2.77 8.98
CA TYR A 67 17.75 3.00 10.28
C TYR A 67 19.26 2.74 10.24
N HIS A 68 19.70 1.61 9.69
CA HIS A 68 21.13 1.30 9.56
C HIS A 68 21.86 2.34 8.71
N GLN A 69 21.30 2.74 7.57
CA GLN A 69 21.88 3.78 6.70
C GLN A 69 21.95 5.16 7.38
N LEU A 70 21.00 5.48 8.28
CA LEU A 70 21.03 6.70 9.09
C LEU A 70 22.06 6.60 10.22
N LYS A 71 22.24 5.44 10.84
CA LYS A 71 23.29 5.22 11.84
C LYS A 71 24.69 5.30 11.25
N GLU A 72 24.91 4.68 10.09
CA GLU A 72 26.22 4.66 9.40
C GLU A 72 26.71 6.06 9.03
N ARG A 73 25.80 6.96 8.66
CA ARG A 73 26.12 8.38 8.38
C ARG A 73 26.24 9.26 9.63
N GLY A 74 26.05 8.69 10.83
CA GLY A 74 26.03 9.44 12.08
C GLY A 74 24.82 10.37 12.25
N ALA A 75 23.70 10.10 11.58
CA ALA A 75 22.48 10.89 11.79
C ALA A 75 21.91 10.63 13.18
N GLY A 76 21.46 11.70 13.84
CA GLY A 76 20.80 11.64 15.14
C GLY A 76 19.38 11.07 15.04
N PHE A 77 19.25 9.78 14.75
CA PHE A 77 17.98 9.06 14.69
C PHE A 77 18.03 7.80 15.57
N GLU A 78 16.98 7.59 16.34
CA GLU A 78 16.75 6.37 17.12
C GLU A 78 15.30 5.93 16.98
N VAL A 79 15.04 4.63 17.06
CA VAL A 79 13.70 4.06 17.04
C VAL A 79 13.39 3.48 18.41
N VAL A 80 12.12 3.52 18.82
CA VAL A 80 11.64 2.82 20.02
C VAL A 80 10.40 2.03 19.64
N LEU A 81 10.45 0.72 19.79
CA LEU A 81 9.30 -0.16 19.58
C LEU A 81 8.29 0.04 20.72
N VAL A 82 7.05 0.33 20.34
CA VAL A 82 5.86 0.29 21.21
C VAL A 82 5.03 -0.90 20.77
N SER A 83 5.30 -2.08 21.33
CA SER A 83 4.68 -3.32 20.86
C SER A 83 3.18 -3.38 21.19
N CYS A 84 2.40 -3.76 20.17
CA CYS A 84 0.97 -4.07 20.24
C CYS A 84 0.71 -5.58 20.38
N ASP A 85 1.73 -6.39 20.68
CA ASP A 85 1.56 -7.82 20.97
C ASP A 85 0.82 -8.03 22.30
N GLU A 86 0.00 -9.07 22.34
CA GLU A 86 -0.84 -9.41 23.50
C GLU A 86 -0.11 -10.33 24.51
N ASP A 87 0.94 -11.02 24.06
CA ASP A 87 1.73 -11.95 24.87
C ASP A 87 3.24 -11.69 24.80
N ARG A 88 3.92 -11.97 25.91
CA ARG A 88 5.36 -11.74 26.06
C ARG A 88 6.21 -12.55 25.07
N PRO A 89 5.97 -13.85 24.84
CA PRO A 89 6.72 -14.61 23.84
C PRO A 89 6.65 -14.01 22.43
N SER A 90 5.49 -13.54 21.98
CA SER A 90 5.34 -12.89 20.67
C SER A 90 6.10 -11.57 20.61
N PHE A 91 6.02 -10.75 21.65
CA PHE A 91 6.84 -9.54 21.78
C PHE A 91 8.33 -9.83 21.68
N GLU A 92 8.85 -10.77 22.48
CA GLU A 92 10.28 -11.09 22.52
C GLU A 92 10.77 -11.66 21.19
N ARG A 93 9.97 -12.53 20.55
CA ARG A 93 10.29 -13.08 19.23
C ARG A 93 10.42 -11.97 18.19
N PHE A 94 9.49 -11.02 18.18
CA PHE A 94 9.47 -9.93 17.21
C PHE A 94 10.55 -8.90 17.47
N HIS A 95 10.71 -8.47 18.72
CA HIS A 95 11.72 -7.46 19.10
C HIS A 95 13.15 -7.92 18.81
N ARG A 96 13.45 -9.22 18.95
CA ARG A 96 14.75 -9.82 18.58
C ARG A 96 15.13 -9.64 17.10
N THR A 97 14.16 -9.38 16.23
CA THR A 97 14.40 -9.13 14.80
C THR A 97 14.80 -7.69 14.49
N MET A 98 14.77 -6.80 15.49
CA MET A 98 14.93 -5.36 15.31
C MET A 98 16.21 -4.85 15.99
N PRO A 99 16.85 -3.78 15.46
CA PRO A 99 18.09 -3.25 16.00
C PRO A 99 17.91 -2.16 17.07
N TRP A 100 16.67 -1.85 17.47
CA TRP A 100 16.34 -0.73 18.35
C TRP A 100 15.70 -1.18 19.67
N PRO A 101 15.73 -0.34 20.72
CA PRO A 101 15.08 -0.64 21.99
C PRO A 101 13.54 -0.64 21.90
N ALA A 102 12.88 -1.11 22.96
CA ALA A 102 11.44 -1.15 23.08
C ALA A 102 10.96 -0.63 24.46
N VAL A 103 9.72 -0.16 24.51
CA VAL A 103 9.01 0.01 25.79
C VAL A 103 8.86 -1.38 26.45
N PRO A 104 9.17 -1.54 27.75
CA PRO A 104 9.05 -2.82 28.42
C PRO A 104 7.65 -3.43 28.23
N PHE A 105 7.57 -4.73 27.90
CA PHE A 105 6.29 -5.39 27.59
C PHE A 105 5.21 -5.19 28.67
N GLY A 106 5.62 -5.23 29.94
CA GLY A 106 4.75 -5.07 31.10
C GLY A 106 4.29 -3.63 31.40
N ASP A 107 4.85 -2.63 30.72
CA ASP A 107 4.46 -1.23 30.91
C ASP A 107 3.23 -0.88 30.08
N LEU A 108 2.10 -1.50 30.45
CA LEU A 108 0.82 -1.32 29.75
C LEU A 108 0.32 0.13 29.82
N GLN A 109 0.62 0.85 30.90
CA GLN A 109 0.21 2.25 31.08
C GLN A 109 0.95 3.18 30.13
N CYS A 110 2.26 3.03 29.98
CA CYS A 110 3.02 3.79 28.99
C CYS A 110 2.54 3.50 27.57
N LYS A 111 2.40 2.23 27.20
CA LYS A 111 1.89 1.83 25.88
C LYS A 111 0.52 2.44 25.58
N LYS A 112 -0.44 2.33 26.52
CA LYS A 112 -1.78 2.91 26.39
C LYS A 112 -1.73 4.43 26.21
N ARG A 113 -0.99 5.13 27.07
CA ARG A 113 -0.84 6.59 27.00
C ARG A 113 -0.22 7.04 25.69
N LEU A 114 0.80 6.33 25.19
CA LEU A 114 1.44 6.65 23.91
C LEU A 114 0.45 6.46 22.74
N SER A 115 -0.28 5.34 22.71
CA SER A 115 -1.30 5.09 21.69
C SER A 115 -2.40 6.15 21.70
N GLU A 116 -2.89 6.55 22.88
CA GLU A 116 -3.90 7.60 23.04
C GLU A 116 -3.35 8.98 22.63
N ARG A 117 -2.16 9.36 23.11
CA ARG A 117 -1.54 10.66 22.83
C ARG A 117 -1.33 10.88 21.33
N PHE A 118 -0.94 9.84 20.60
CA PHE A 118 -0.64 9.93 19.18
C PHE A 118 -1.75 9.40 18.27
N GLN A 119 -2.94 9.14 18.85
CA GLN A 119 -4.14 8.71 18.12
C GLN A 119 -3.85 7.53 17.18
N VAL A 120 -3.21 6.48 17.72
CA VAL A 120 -2.83 5.30 16.93
C VAL A 120 -4.06 4.44 16.69
N GLU A 121 -4.64 4.56 15.49
CA GLU A 121 -5.82 3.79 15.04
C GLU A 121 -5.45 2.51 14.28
N GLY A 122 -4.19 2.38 13.84
CA GLY A 122 -3.71 1.24 13.08
C GLY A 122 -2.19 1.10 13.13
N ILE A 123 -1.71 -0.09 12.74
CA ILE A 123 -0.29 -0.44 12.67
C ILE A 123 0.04 -0.99 11.26
N PRO A 124 1.29 -0.93 10.78
CA PRO A 124 2.44 -0.25 11.40
C PRO A 124 2.25 1.27 11.43
N ARG A 125 2.71 1.92 12.51
CA ARG A 125 2.70 3.39 12.68
C ARG A 125 4.06 3.87 13.15
N LEU A 126 4.62 4.92 12.53
CA LEU A 126 5.90 5.49 12.94
C LEU A 126 5.75 6.98 13.26
N VAL A 127 5.61 7.33 14.54
CA VAL A 127 5.53 8.74 14.97
C VAL A 127 6.94 9.27 15.17
N VAL A 128 7.33 10.32 14.45
CA VAL A 128 8.67 10.93 14.57
C VAL A 128 8.59 12.14 15.47
N LEU A 129 9.40 12.14 16.53
CA LEU A 129 9.52 13.19 17.51
C LEU A 129 10.87 13.90 17.38
N SER A 130 10.86 15.21 17.62
CA SER A 130 12.06 16.02 17.79
C SER A 130 12.74 15.69 19.14
N PRO A 131 14.00 16.10 19.35
CA PRO A 131 14.66 15.95 20.65
C PRO A 131 13.87 16.59 21.82
N GLY A 132 13.10 17.64 21.52
CA GLY A 132 12.22 18.32 22.48
C GLY A 132 10.92 17.59 22.80
N GLY A 133 10.62 16.46 22.15
CA GLY A 133 9.39 15.70 22.33
C GLY A 133 8.20 16.16 21.48
N GLU A 134 8.38 17.20 20.66
CA GLU A 134 7.38 17.67 19.69
C GLU A 134 7.26 16.73 18.48
N VAL A 135 6.05 16.57 17.94
CA VAL A 135 5.82 15.75 16.74
C VAL A 135 6.39 16.44 15.51
N VAL A 136 7.37 15.80 14.87
CA VAL A 136 7.91 16.19 13.56
C VAL A 136 7.06 15.62 12.44
N HIS A 137 6.66 14.35 12.56
CA HIS A 137 5.78 13.69 11.61
C HIS A 137 4.84 12.70 12.32
N PRO A 138 3.52 12.78 12.13
CA PRO A 138 2.56 11.93 12.84
C PRO A 138 2.55 10.48 12.35
N ASP A 139 2.99 10.23 11.12
CA ASP A 139 3.13 8.89 10.56
C ASP A 139 4.16 8.81 9.42
N ALA A 140 5.41 8.54 9.75
CA ALA A 140 6.49 8.44 8.77
C ALA A 140 6.59 7.04 8.13
N ALA A 141 5.68 6.10 8.40
CA ALA A 141 5.78 4.75 7.87
C ALA A 141 5.79 4.74 6.33
N ASP A 142 4.88 5.49 5.70
CA ASP A 142 4.83 5.60 4.24
C ASP A 142 6.06 6.34 3.67
N LEU A 143 6.56 7.36 4.37
CA LEU A 143 7.77 8.08 3.97
C LEU A 143 9.00 7.18 3.95
N VAL A 144 9.19 6.37 5.00
CA VAL A 144 10.27 5.38 5.06
C VAL A 144 10.09 4.32 3.99
N HIS A 145 8.86 3.87 3.74
CA HIS A 145 8.60 2.91 2.67
C HIS A 145 9.00 3.48 1.29
N ARG A 146 8.57 4.70 0.98
CA ARG A 146 8.73 5.32 -0.33
C ARG A 146 10.12 5.89 -0.58
N TYR A 147 10.74 6.47 0.45
CA TYR A 147 11.99 7.24 0.34
C TYR A 147 13.14 6.67 1.15
N GLY A 148 12.91 5.67 2.01
CA GLY A 148 13.94 5.09 2.86
C GLY A 148 14.56 6.13 3.80
N GLU A 149 15.87 6.13 3.89
CA GLU A 149 16.67 7.08 4.66
C GLU A 149 16.59 8.51 4.11
N ARG A 150 16.28 8.70 2.83
CA ARG A 150 16.16 10.03 2.20
C ARG A 150 15.03 10.88 2.80
N ALA A 151 14.06 10.23 3.44
CA ALA A 151 12.97 10.87 4.17
C ALA A 151 13.46 11.67 5.38
N PHE A 152 14.59 11.30 5.98
CA PHE A 152 15.17 12.02 7.11
C PHE A 152 15.48 13.49 6.73
N PRO A 153 15.17 14.49 7.59
CA PRO A 153 14.71 14.38 8.98
C PRO A 153 13.18 14.32 9.17
N PHE A 154 12.42 13.88 8.16
CA PHE A 154 10.96 13.73 8.16
C PHE A 154 10.19 15.04 8.37
N THR A 155 10.86 16.18 8.18
CA THR A 155 10.22 17.50 8.31
C THR A 155 9.29 17.76 7.12
N PRO A 156 8.22 18.56 7.30
CA PRO A 156 7.34 18.93 6.19
C PRO A 156 8.08 19.50 4.99
N ALA A 157 9.12 20.32 5.21
CA ALA A 157 9.94 20.87 4.13
C ALA A 157 10.69 19.77 3.36
N ARG A 158 11.27 18.78 4.06
CA ARG A 158 11.96 17.67 3.42
C ARG A 158 11.01 16.77 2.62
N VAL A 159 9.83 16.52 3.18
CA VAL A 159 8.77 15.76 2.49
C VAL A 159 8.35 16.49 1.21
N ALA A 160 8.10 17.80 1.28
CA ALA A 160 7.74 18.60 0.11
C ALA A 160 8.82 18.60 -0.97
N GLU A 161 10.11 18.62 -0.59
CA GLU A 161 11.22 18.46 -1.55
C GLU A 161 11.18 17.12 -2.28
N LEU A 162 10.99 16.01 -1.55
CA LEU A 162 10.92 14.65 -2.12
C LEU A 162 9.69 14.48 -3.02
N GLU A 163 8.55 15.04 -2.63
CA GLU A 163 7.34 15.04 -3.44
C GLU A 163 7.51 15.88 -4.71
N ALA A 164 8.20 17.02 -4.64
CA ALA A 164 8.53 17.82 -5.81
C ALA A 164 9.50 17.11 -6.76
N ASP A 165 10.48 16.36 -6.22
CA ASP A 165 11.34 15.48 -7.01
C ASP A 165 10.53 14.41 -7.76
N ASP A 166 9.62 13.73 -7.07
CA ASP A 166 8.74 12.74 -7.67
C ASP A 166 7.84 13.37 -8.73
N GLN A 167 7.28 14.54 -8.47
CA GLN A 167 6.45 15.25 -9.44
C GLN A 167 7.25 15.61 -10.70
N ARG A 168 8.50 16.08 -10.57
CA ARG A 168 9.37 16.34 -11.72
C ARG A 168 9.69 15.07 -12.50
N LYS A 169 9.94 13.97 -11.79
CA LYS A 169 10.20 12.65 -12.37
C LYS A 169 9.00 12.16 -13.19
N TYR A 170 7.78 12.22 -12.65
CA TYR A 170 6.56 11.82 -13.35
C TYR A 170 6.18 12.80 -14.48
N ALA A 171 6.34 14.11 -14.26
CA ALA A 171 6.10 15.14 -15.28
C ALA A 171 7.05 15.00 -16.49
N SER A 172 8.24 14.44 -16.30
CA SER A 172 9.19 14.17 -17.40
C SER A 172 9.17 12.72 -17.90
N GLN A 173 8.29 11.86 -17.35
CA GLN A 173 8.13 10.45 -17.74
C GLN A 173 7.75 10.33 -19.21
N THR A 174 8.38 9.38 -19.90
CA THR A 174 7.93 8.87 -21.20
C THR A 174 8.07 7.36 -21.17
N LEU A 175 7.45 6.65 -22.12
CA LEU A 175 7.55 5.20 -22.16
C LEU A 175 9.01 4.77 -22.39
N GLU A 176 9.73 5.44 -23.28
CA GLU A 176 11.14 5.16 -23.56
C GLU A 176 11.98 5.31 -22.29
N LYS A 177 11.84 6.41 -21.54
CA LYS A 177 12.59 6.60 -20.28
C LYS A 177 12.32 5.53 -19.23
N LEU A 178 11.10 4.96 -19.20
CA LEU A 178 10.78 3.86 -18.29
C LEU A 178 11.54 2.59 -18.66
N PHE A 179 11.76 2.33 -19.96
CA PHE A 179 12.43 1.12 -20.44
C PHE A 179 13.95 1.31 -20.65
N SER A 180 14.46 2.53 -20.83
CA SER A 180 15.90 2.81 -21.03
C SER A 180 16.77 2.63 -19.77
N ILE A 181 16.28 2.02 -18.70
CA ILE A 181 16.93 1.98 -17.38
C ILE A 181 18.30 1.27 -17.39
N ASP A 182 18.55 0.37 -18.35
CA ASP A 182 19.85 -0.31 -18.51
C ASP A 182 20.26 -0.43 -20.01
N GLY A 183 19.82 0.51 -20.85
CA GLY A 183 20.14 0.53 -22.29
C GLY A 183 19.43 -0.55 -23.14
N LYS A 184 18.55 -1.36 -22.55
CA LYS A 184 17.70 -2.31 -23.28
C LYS A 184 16.38 -1.64 -23.67
N GLU A 185 16.27 -1.25 -24.93
CA GLU A 185 15.09 -0.58 -25.48
C GLU A 185 14.14 -1.55 -26.18
N TYR A 186 14.04 -2.79 -25.67
CA TYR A 186 13.20 -3.83 -26.25
C TYR A 186 12.51 -4.69 -25.18
N VAL A 187 11.40 -5.31 -25.58
CA VAL A 187 10.68 -6.34 -24.84
C VAL A 187 10.61 -7.61 -25.71
N ASN A 188 10.41 -8.76 -25.09
CA ASN A 188 10.29 -10.05 -25.76
C ASN A 188 8.82 -10.32 -26.13
N GLY A 189 8.58 -10.75 -27.37
CA GLY A 189 7.30 -11.29 -27.84
C GLY A 189 7.52 -12.69 -28.42
N GLY A 190 7.34 -13.72 -27.60
CA GLY A 190 7.73 -15.08 -27.98
C GLY A 190 9.23 -15.16 -28.25
N ASN A 191 9.61 -15.49 -29.48
CA ASN A 191 11.02 -15.58 -29.90
C ASN A 191 11.56 -14.28 -30.54
N GLU A 192 10.76 -13.21 -30.60
CA GLU A 192 11.14 -11.94 -31.22
C GLU A 192 11.43 -10.85 -30.18
N GLN A 193 12.35 -9.95 -30.52
CA GLN A 193 12.59 -8.72 -29.76
C GLN A 193 11.81 -7.57 -30.41
N VAL A 194 10.97 -6.92 -29.61
CA VAL A 194 10.10 -5.82 -30.03
C VAL A 194 10.67 -4.52 -29.47
N PRO A 195 11.04 -3.54 -30.32
CA PRO A 195 11.50 -2.23 -29.85
C PRO A 195 10.40 -1.50 -29.06
N VAL A 196 10.78 -0.83 -27.97
CA VAL A 196 9.86 -0.05 -27.12
C VAL A 196 9.17 1.07 -27.90
N SER A 197 9.81 1.60 -28.94
CA SER A 197 9.19 2.59 -29.85
C SER A 197 7.91 2.11 -30.52
N ARG A 198 7.68 0.79 -30.64
CA ARG A 198 6.41 0.24 -31.15
C ARG A 198 5.25 0.30 -30.14
N LEU A 199 5.57 0.58 -28.88
CA LEU A 199 4.60 0.73 -27.79
C LEU A 199 4.22 2.20 -27.55
N VAL A 200 5.01 3.14 -28.07
CA VAL A 200 4.74 4.58 -27.96
C VAL A 200 3.42 4.90 -28.68
N GLY A 201 2.58 5.72 -28.06
CA GLY A 201 1.23 6.01 -28.57
C GLY A 201 0.17 4.97 -28.19
N LYS A 202 0.55 3.86 -27.52
CA LYS A 202 -0.39 2.88 -26.99
C LYS A 202 -0.64 3.11 -25.50
N THR A 203 -1.80 2.67 -25.03
CA THR A 203 -2.03 2.39 -23.61
C THR A 203 -1.34 1.07 -23.25
N VAL A 204 -0.37 1.13 -22.34
CA VAL A 204 0.47 -0.01 -21.96
C VAL A 204 0.23 -0.38 -20.49
N GLY A 205 -0.20 -1.62 -20.25
CA GLY A 205 -0.25 -2.20 -18.91
C GLY A 205 1.08 -2.83 -18.52
N LEU A 206 1.78 -2.25 -17.56
CA LEU A 206 2.97 -2.83 -16.93
C LEU A 206 2.53 -3.81 -15.83
N TYR A 207 2.63 -5.11 -16.13
CA TYR A 207 2.10 -6.17 -15.28
C TYR A 207 3.19 -6.84 -14.43
N PHE A 208 3.30 -6.44 -13.17
CA PHE A 208 4.21 -7.00 -12.18
C PHE A 208 3.61 -8.27 -11.58
N SER A 209 4.23 -9.42 -11.86
CA SER A 209 3.73 -10.72 -11.41
C SER A 209 4.87 -11.76 -11.37
N ALA A 210 4.56 -12.94 -10.82
CA ALA A 210 5.44 -14.10 -10.76
C ALA A 210 4.61 -15.39 -10.88
N HIS A 211 5.21 -16.48 -11.36
CA HIS A 211 4.56 -17.78 -11.53
C HIS A 211 4.18 -18.43 -10.19
N HIS A 212 5.10 -18.41 -9.22
CA HIS A 212 4.91 -18.99 -7.89
C HIS A 212 4.17 -18.03 -6.93
N CYS A 213 3.14 -17.36 -7.44
CA CYS A 213 2.30 -16.43 -6.70
C CYS A 213 0.83 -16.76 -6.99
N ALA A 214 0.15 -17.40 -6.03
CA ALA A 214 -1.23 -17.84 -6.21
C ALA A 214 -2.22 -16.69 -6.54
N PRO A 215 -2.13 -15.50 -5.92
CA PRO A 215 -2.94 -14.35 -6.34
C PRO A 215 -2.65 -13.91 -7.78
N CYS A 216 -1.40 -14.03 -8.22
CA CYS A 216 -0.97 -13.68 -9.58
C CYS A 216 -1.60 -14.62 -10.61
N VAL A 217 -1.60 -15.93 -10.37
CA VAL A 217 -2.23 -16.91 -11.28
C VAL A 217 -3.71 -16.58 -11.51
N LYS A 218 -4.46 -16.28 -10.45
CA LYS A 218 -5.88 -15.91 -10.56
C LYS A 218 -6.09 -14.63 -11.38
N PHE A 219 -5.24 -13.62 -11.17
CA PHE A 219 -5.37 -12.34 -11.86
C PHE A 219 -4.91 -12.43 -13.33
N THR A 220 -3.87 -13.20 -13.64
CA THR A 220 -3.38 -13.42 -15.01
C THR A 220 -4.49 -13.91 -15.94
N ALA A 221 -5.31 -14.87 -15.49
CA ALA A 221 -6.43 -15.37 -16.28
C ALA A 221 -7.47 -14.27 -16.61
N LYS A 222 -7.81 -13.42 -15.64
CA LYS A 222 -8.70 -12.27 -15.85
C LYS A 222 -8.10 -11.25 -16.81
N LEU A 223 -6.82 -10.91 -16.62
CA LEU A 223 -6.14 -9.95 -17.47
C LEU A 223 -6.02 -10.46 -18.92
N ALA A 224 -5.76 -11.76 -19.13
CA ALA A 224 -5.74 -12.38 -20.46
C ALA A 224 -7.09 -12.30 -21.17
N ALA A 225 -8.19 -12.47 -20.44
CA ALA A 225 -9.53 -12.31 -21.00
C ALA A 225 -9.81 -10.86 -21.45
N ILE A 226 -9.44 -9.87 -20.64
CA ILE A 226 -9.57 -8.45 -20.99
C ILE A 226 -8.68 -8.10 -22.18
N TYR A 227 -7.41 -8.50 -22.13
CA TYR A 227 -6.47 -8.30 -23.22
C TYR A 227 -7.03 -8.82 -24.55
N SER A 228 -7.63 -10.01 -24.52
CA SER A 228 -8.25 -10.61 -25.72
C SER A 228 -9.50 -9.84 -26.19
N SER A 229 -10.36 -9.36 -25.27
CA SER A 229 -11.53 -8.52 -25.61
C SER A 229 -11.10 -7.19 -26.24
N LEU A 230 -10.04 -6.58 -25.72
CA LEU A 230 -9.56 -5.27 -26.16
C LEU A 230 -8.74 -5.36 -27.45
N LYS A 231 -7.94 -6.41 -27.68
CA LYS A 231 -7.12 -6.54 -28.90
C LYS A 231 -7.94 -6.52 -30.20
N GLY A 232 -9.22 -6.89 -30.15
CA GLY A 232 -10.16 -6.82 -31.29
C GLY A 232 -10.91 -5.49 -31.43
N LYS A 233 -10.83 -4.59 -30.43
CA LYS A 233 -11.60 -3.33 -30.36
C LYS A 233 -10.70 -2.09 -30.30
N ALA A 234 -9.50 -2.25 -29.74
CA ALA A 234 -8.51 -1.21 -29.49
C ALA A 234 -7.12 -1.77 -29.83
N GLU A 235 -6.62 -1.48 -31.03
CA GLU A 235 -5.23 -1.79 -31.43
C GLU A 235 -4.18 -1.06 -30.57
N GLU A 236 -4.64 -0.17 -29.69
CA GLU A 236 -3.86 0.72 -28.84
C GLU A 236 -3.68 0.17 -27.41
N PHE A 237 -4.11 -1.06 -27.09
CA PHE A 237 -3.81 -1.67 -25.78
C PHE A 237 -2.74 -2.77 -25.90
N GLU A 238 -1.68 -2.65 -25.12
CA GLU A 238 -0.66 -3.69 -24.98
C GLU A 238 -0.36 -3.97 -23.50
N VAL A 239 0.08 -5.19 -23.18
CA VAL A 239 0.57 -5.54 -21.85
C VAL A 239 2.05 -5.89 -21.94
N VAL A 240 2.84 -5.43 -20.97
CA VAL A 240 4.23 -5.84 -20.79
C VAL A 240 4.36 -6.49 -19.43
N TYR A 241 4.68 -7.78 -19.42
CA TYR A 241 5.02 -8.53 -18.23
C TYR A 241 6.34 -8.03 -17.64
N ILE A 242 6.29 -7.63 -16.38
CA ILE A 242 7.43 -7.21 -15.59
C ILE A 242 7.74 -8.34 -14.60
N PRO A 243 8.76 -9.18 -14.87
CA PRO A 243 8.98 -10.38 -14.10
C PRO A 243 9.48 -10.06 -12.70
N MET A 244 8.73 -10.55 -11.71
CA MET A 244 9.09 -10.55 -10.30
C MET A 244 9.43 -11.96 -9.80
N ASP A 245 9.56 -12.92 -10.72
CA ASP A 245 10.00 -14.28 -10.44
C ASP A 245 11.39 -14.29 -9.79
N LYS A 246 11.59 -15.18 -8.83
CA LYS A 246 12.89 -15.41 -8.19
C LYS A 246 13.82 -16.24 -9.06
N GLU A 247 13.25 -17.07 -9.93
CA GLU A 247 13.96 -18.06 -10.74
C GLU A 247 13.52 -17.96 -12.20
N GLU A 248 14.46 -18.18 -13.13
CA GLU A 248 14.24 -18.06 -14.57
C GLU A 248 13.18 -19.05 -15.08
N ASP A 249 13.10 -20.25 -14.50
CA ASP A 249 12.08 -21.24 -14.88
C ASP A 249 10.65 -20.72 -14.64
N GLY A 250 10.43 -20.00 -13.53
CA GLY A 250 9.15 -19.34 -13.25
C GLY A 250 8.82 -18.27 -14.29
N TYR A 251 9.81 -17.47 -14.69
CA TYR A 251 9.67 -16.50 -15.77
C TYR A 251 9.30 -17.18 -17.10
N LEU A 252 10.02 -18.24 -17.49
CA LEU A 252 9.78 -18.94 -18.75
C LEU A 252 8.39 -19.59 -18.80
N ARG A 253 7.90 -20.13 -17.67
CA ARG A 253 6.54 -20.64 -17.55
C ARG A 253 5.51 -19.53 -17.70
N SER A 254 5.69 -18.40 -17.02
CA SER A 254 4.81 -17.24 -17.15
C SER A 254 4.71 -16.75 -18.59
N CYS A 255 5.85 -16.61 -19.28
CA CYS A 255 5.91 -16.18 -20.67
C CYS A 255 5.24 -17.16 -21.65
N ARG A 256 5.19 -18.46 -21.33
CA ARG A 256 4.53 -19.46 -22.17
C ARG A 256 3.00 -19.33 -22.15
N ASP A 257 2.45 -18.99 -20.99
CA ASP A 257 1.00 -18.96 -20.76
C ASP A 257 0.37 -17.59 -21.08
N MET A 258 1.18 -16.54 -21.19
CA MET A 258 0.72 -15.16 -21.37
C MET A 258 0.70 -14.73 -22.85
N PRO A 259 -0.36 -14.03 -23.31
CA PRO A 259 -0.53 -13.64 -24.72
C PRO A 259 0.17 -12.33 -25.11
N TRP A 260 1.00 -11.75 -24.23
CA TRP A 260 1.53 -10.40 -24.34
C TRP A 260 3.07 -10.36 -24.23
N LEU A 261 3.63 -9.16 -24.30
CA LEU A 261 5.09 -8.95 -24.30
C LEU A 261 5.68 -9.08 -22.89
N ALA A 262 6.98 -9.33 -22.77
CA ALA A 262 7.66 -9.46 -21.49
C ALA A 262 9.01 -8.75 -21.47
N LEU A 263 9.38 -8.14 -20.34
CA LEU A 263 10.75 -7.71 -20.14
C LEU A 263 11.69 -8.93 -20.09
N PRO A 264 12.93 -8.80 -20.59
CA PRO A 264 13.95 -9.83 -20.41
C PRO A 264 14.18 -10.20 -18.93
N TYR A 265 14.54 -11.46 -18.68
CA TYR A 265 14.86 -11.93 -17.35
C TYR A 265 16.29 -11.55 -16.93
N ASP A 266 16.50 -10.29 -16.62
CA ASP A 266 17.76 -9.73 -16.09
C ASP A 266 17.58 -9.07 -14.72
N GLY A 267 16.33 -8.92 -14.28
CA GLY A 267 15.90 -8.48 -12.94
C GLY A 267 16.22 -7.03 -12.58
N ALA A 268 17.24 -6.39 -13.16
CA ALA A 268 17.60 -5.00 -12.87
C ALA A 268 16.53 -4.00 -13.38
N PRO A 269 16.11 -4.03 -14.65
CA PRO A 269 14.94 -3.31 -15.15
C PRO A 269 13.67 -3.55 -14.33
N SER A 270 13.32 -4.81 -14.02
CA SER A 270 12.14 -5.13 -13.21
C SER A 270 12.18 -4.48 -11.84
N ARG A 271 13.32 -4.59 -11.13
CA ARG A 271 13.51 -3.97 -9.81
C ARG A 271 13.45 -2.45 -9.89
N ALA A 272 14.02 -1.87 -10.93
CA ALA A 272 14.03 -0.42 -11.09
C ALA A 272 12.63 0.13 -11.41
N LEU A 273 11.86 -0.55 -12.26
CA LEU A 273 10.45 -0.22 -12.51
C LEU A 273 9.60 -0.43 -11.25
N ALA A 274 9.80 -1.52 -10.51
CA ALA A 274 9.10 -1.77 -9.26
C ALA A 274 9.36 -0.65 -8.24
N ARG A 275 10.62 -0.17 -8.14
CA ARG A 275 10.96 1.01 -7.32
C ARG A 275 10.35 2.29 -7.89
N TYR A 276 10.37 2.47 -9.20
CA TYR A 276 9.87 3.68 -9.86
C TYR A 276 8.38 3.90 -9.56
N PHE A 277 7.62 2.81 -9.61
CA PHE A 277 6.18 2.77 -9.35
C PHE A 277 5.84 2.31 -7.93
N ASP A 278 6.81 2.26 -7.00
CA ASP A 278 6.62 1.83 -5.61
C ASP A 278 5.67 0.61 -5.49
N VAL A 279 6.00 -0.44 -6.24
CA VAL A 279 5.25 -1.70 -6.30
C VAL A 279 5.60 -2.51 -5.05
N ARG A 280 4.63 -2.60 -4.14
CA ARG A 280 4.81 -3.24 -2.82
C ARG A 280 4.43 -4.72 -2.83
N GLU A 281 3.46 -5.08 -3.67
CA GLU A 281 2.89 -6.42 -3.74
C GLU A 281 2.63 -6.81 -5.18
N ILE A 282 2.52 -8.11 -5.42
CA ILE A 282 2.11 -8.69 -6.71
C ILE A 282 0.86 -9.55 -6.52
N PRO A 283 -0.04 -9.63 -7.51
CA PRO A 283 0.04 -8.96 -8.81
C PRO A 283 -0.23 -7.45 -8.72
N THR A 284 0.47 -6.65 -9.51
CA THR A 284 0.23 -5.21 -9.69
C THR A 284 0.19 -4.87 -11.18
N LEU A 285 -0.77 -4.03 -11.59
CA LEU A 285 -0.91 -3.56 -12.96
C LEU A 285 -0.90 -2.03 -12.96
N VAL A 286 0.19 -1.45 -13.47
CA VAL A 286 0.32 -0.01 -13.69
C VAL A 286 -0.04 0.28 -15.14
N VAL A 287 -0.94 1.23 -15.38
CA VAL A 287 -1.35 1.63 -16.73
C VAL A 287 -0.63 2.92 -17.11
N VAL A 288 0.06 2.89 -18.24
CA VAL A 288 0.71 4.03 -18.89
C VAL A 288 -0.09 4.38 -20.14
N GLY A 289 -0.42 5.64 -20.33
CA GLY A 289 -1.20 6.13 -21.45
C GLY A 289 -0.37 6.29 -22.73
N PRO A 290 -1.04 6.61 -23.86
CA PRO A 290 -0.40 6.89 -25.15
C PRO A 290 0.71 7.96 -25.10
N ASP A 291 0.59 8.91 -24.19
CA ASP A 291 1.54 10.01 -23.96
C ASP A 291 2.76 9.59 -23.11
N GLY A 292 2.84 8.33 -22.71
CA GLY A 292 3.90 7.80 -21.85
C GLY A 292 3.74 8.18 -20.37
N LYS A 293 2.62 8.80 -19.97
CA LYS A 293 2.32 9.15 -18.58
C LYS A 293 1.58 8.05 -17.87
N THR A 294 1.79 7.93 -16.57
CA THR A 294 1.03 6.98 -15.75
C THR A 294 -0.39 7.47 -15.63
N VAL A 295 -1.33 6.64 -16.10
CA VAL A 295 -2.77 6.85 -15.98
C VAL A 295 -3.24 6.39 -14.60
N THR A 296 -2.83 5.20 -14.18
CA THR A 296 -3.16 4.68 -12.85
C THR A 296 -2.17 3.62 -12.40
N ARG A 297 -1.95 3.51 -11.09
CA ARG A 297 -1.22 2.39 -10.46
C ARG A 297 -2.17 1.30 -9.93
N ASP A 298 -3.47 1.55 -9.97
CA ASP A 298 -4.53 0.68 -9.44
C ASP A 298 -5.22 -0.14 -10.54
N GLY A 299 -4.55 -0.37 -11.67
CA GLY A 299 -5.11 -1.08 -12.82
C GLY A 299 -5.65 -2.46 -12.46
N ARG A 300 -5.03 -3.16 -11.49
CA ARG A 300 -5.52 -4.45 -10.98
C ARG A 300 -6.89 -4.34 -10.35
N ASN A 301 -7.12 -3.30 -9.55
CA ASN A 301 -8.40 -3.09 -8.88
C ASN A 301 -9.45 -2.74 -9.94
N LEU A 302 -9.15 -1.80 -10.84
CA LEU A 302 -10.07 -1.42 -11.91
C LEU A 302 -10.45 -2.61 -12.81
N VAL A 303 -9.49 -3.48 -13.15
CA VAL A 303 -9.76 -4.74 -13.87
C VAL A 303 -10.72 -5.65 -13.11
N ASN A 304 -10.54 -5.80 -11.79
CA ASN A 304 -11.41 -6.66 -11.00
C ASN A 304 -12.84 -6.12 -10.87
N LEU A 305 -13.02 -4.81 -11.00
CA LEU A 305 -14.28 -4.12 -10.77
C LEU A 305 -15.06 -3.90 -12.05
N TYR A 306 -14.40 -3.31 -13.04
CA TYR A 306 -15.01 -2.88 -14.29
C TYR A 306 -14.59 -3.74 -15.48
N PHE A 307 -13.71 -4.72 -15.30
CA PHE A 307 -13.24 -5.60 -16.35
C PHE A 307 -12.71 -4.81 -17.56
N ASP A 308 -13.18 -5.07 -18.78
CA ASP A 308 -12.77 -4.35 -19.99
C ASP A 308 -13.40 -2.94 -20.12
N MET A 309 -14.50 -2.67 -19.40
CA MET A 309 -15.12 -1.33 -19.35
C MET A 309 -14.23 -0.29 -18.69
N ALA A 310 -13.28 -0.73 -17.85
CA ALA A 310 -12.30 0.15 -17.24
C ALA A 310 -11.47 0.91 -18.28
N PHE A 311 -11.24 0.32 -19.46
CA PHE A 311 -10.40 0.91 -20.51
C PHE A 311 -10.94 2.27 -20.98
N PRO A 312 -10.09 3.31 -21.14
CA PRO A 312 -8.63 3.33 -21.10
C PRO A 312 -8.01 3.56 -19.71
N PHE A 313 -8.74 3.23 -18.64
CA PHE A 313 -8.36 3.34 -17.22
C PHE A 313 -8.17 4.77 -16.73
N THR A 314 -8.64 5.76 -17.50
CA THR A 314 -8.54 7.18 -17.14
C THR A 314 -9.52 7.55 -16.06
N ASP A 315 -9.17 8.53 -15.23
CA ASP A 315 -10.07 9.07 -14.20
C ASP A 315 -11.43 9.49 -14.77
N ALA A 316 -11.45 10.05 -15.98
CA ALA A 316 -12.68 10.41 -16.67
C ALA A 316 -13.56 9.19 -16.97
N GLN A 317 -12.97 8.11 -17.49
CA GLN A 317 -13.71 6.87 -17.76
C GLN A 317 -14.21 6.24 -16.46
N ILE A 318 -13.39 6.17 -15.42
CA ILE A 318 -13.80 5.59 -14.13
C ILE A 318 -14.93 6.41 -13.49
N ARG A 319 -14.88 7.75 -13.56
CA ARG A 319 -15.99 8.61 -13.12
C ARG A 319 -17.28 8.33 -13.88
N LEU A 320 -17.23 8.15 -15.19
CA LEU A 320 -18.42 7.82 -15.99
C LEU A 320 -19.04 6.48 -15.57
N LEU A 321 -18.20 5.47 -15.29
CA LEU A 321 -18.69 4.17 -14.80
C LEU A 321 -19.33 4.30 -13.42
N GLN A 322 -18.70 5.03 -12.50
CA GLN A 322 -19.23 5.28 -11.16
C GLN A 322 -20.56 6.06 -11.22
N GLU A 323 -20.66 7.08 -12.06
CA GLU A 323 -21.90 7.84 -12.27
C GLU A 323 -23.02 6.96 -12.84
N ALA A 324 -22.71 6.05 -13.75
CA ALA A 324 -23.67 5.07 -14.27
C ALA A 324 -24.12 4.07 -13.20
N GLU A 325 -23.22 3.63 -12.32
CA GLU A 325 -23.55 2.79 -11.17
C GLU A 325 -24.43 3.53 -10.15
N ASP A 326 -24.09 4.78 -9.82
CA ASP A 326 -24.89 5.66 -8.96
C ASP A 326 -26.31 5.86 -9.51
N GLU A 327 -26.44 6.08 -10.83
CA GLU A 327 -27.75 6.24 -11.47
C GLU A 327 -28.51 4.90 -11.49
N ALA A 328 -27.85 3.79 -11.80
CA ALA A 328 -28.47 2.47 -11.77
C ALA A 328 -28.96 2.10 -10.36
N ALA A 329 -28.20 2.46 -9.32
CA ALA A 329 -28.52 2.20 -7.92
C ALA A 329 -29.85 2.84 -7.49
N LYS A 330 -30.23 4.00 -8.05
CA LYS A 330 -31.52 4.67 -7.78
C LYS A 330 -32.73 3.80 -8.18
N GLY A 331 -32.54 2.87 -9.13
CA GLY A 331 -33.57 1.94 -9.57
C GLY A 331 -33.70 0.68 -8.70
N TYR A 332 -32.93 0.56 -7.62
CA TYR A 332 -33.01 -0.57 -6.68
C TYR A 332 -33.74 -0.15 -5.39
N PRO A 333 -34.52 -1.06 -4.77
CA PRO A 333 -35.18 -0.76 -3.51
C PRO A 333 -34.14 -0.53 -2.40
N HIS A 334 -34.37 0.48 -1.55
CA HIS A 334 -33.43 0.83 -0.47
C HIS A 334 -33.18 -0.32 0.51
N SER A 335 -34.14 -1.22 0.68
CA SER A 335 -33.98 -2.45 1.44
C SER A 335 -34.61 -3.64 0.75
N LEU A 336 -34.11 -4.85 1.04
CA LEU A 336 -34.71 -6.10 0.59
C LEU A 336 -34.57 -7.22 1.62
N ARG A 337 -35.47 -8.20 1.53
CA ARG A 337 -35.34 -9.48 2.23
C ARG A 337 -34.77 -10.51 1.25
N HIS A 338 -33.61 -11.06 1.57
CA HIS A 338 -32.91 -12.00 0.71
C HIS A 338 -33.22 -13.45 1.10
N ARG A 339 -33.53 -14.34 0.15
CA ARG A 339 -33.84 -15.75 0.46
C ARG A 339 -32.69 -16.48 1.17
N GLY A 340 -31.45 -16.13 0.84
CA GLY A 340 -30.23 -16.71 1.42
C GLY A 340 -29.82 -16.07 2.75
N HIS A 341 -30.55 -15.06 3.24
CA HIS A 341 -30.16 -14.34 4.45
C HIS A 341 -31.37 -13.84 5.27
N ARG A 342 -31.36 -14.10 6.59
CA ARG A 342 -32.54 -13.85 7.44
C ARG A 342 -32.80 -12.38 7.77
N HIS A 343 -31.76 -11.55 7.83
CA HIS A 343 -31.89 -10.13 8.13
C HIS A 343 -32.26 -9.33 6.89
N GLU A 344 -32.90 -8.17 7.09
CA GLU A 344 -33.10 -7.20 6.02
C GLU A 344 -31.76 -6.61 5.60
N LEU A 345 -31.54 -6.53 4.28
CA LEU A 345 -30.35 -5.91 3.71
C LEU A 345 -30.70 -4.48 3.30
N SER A 346 -29.82 -3.53 3.62
CA SER A 346 -29.94 -2.14 3.18
C SER A 346 -28.92 -1.85 2.09
N ILE A 347 -29.28 -1.01 1.13
CA ILE A 347 -28.30 -0.50 0.18
C ILE A 347 -27.26 0.33 0.92
N VAL A 348 -26.00 0.04 0.66
CA VAL A 348 -24.85 0.85 1.07
C VAL A 348 -24.04 1.24 -0.16
N SER A 349 -23.38 2.38 -0.07
CA SER A 349 -22.39 2.88 -1.02
C SER A 349 -21.04 3.04 -0.32
N GLU A 350 -19.99 3.33 -1.07
CA GLU A 350 -18.68 3.64 -0.51
C GLU A 350 -18.71 4.78 0.54
N LYS A 351 -19.67 5.70 0.41
CA LYS A 351 -19.84 6.84 1.33
C LYS A 351 -20.63 6.50 2.61
N SER A 352 -21.31 5.36 2.64
CA SER A 352 -22.26 5.00 3.70
C SER A 352 -21.95 3.64 4.34
N GLY A 353 -20.70 3.18 4.26
CA GLY A 353 -20.23 1.93 4.88
C GLY A 353 -20.04 0.75 3.93
N GLY A 354 -20.20 0.96 2.61
CA GLY A 354 -19.74 0.03 1.58
C GLY A 354 -18.25 0.21 1.28
N GLY A 355 -17.63 -0.82 0.73
CA GLY A 355 -16.22 -0.83 0.32
C GLY A 355 -15.98 -1.95 -0.67
N PRO A 356 -14.74 -2.43 -0.88
CA PRO A 356 -14.51 -3.67 -1.60
C PRO A 356 -15.08 -4.85 -0.79
N TYR A 357 -15.91 -5.68 -1.40
CA TYR A 357 -16.51 -6.86 -0.75
C TYR A 357 -16.49 -8.09 -1.64
N ILE A 358 -16.65 -9.27 -1.05
CA ILE A 358 -16.94 -10.50 -1.79
C ILE A 358 -18.43 -10.80 -1.64
N CYS A 359 -19.15 -10.80 -2.75
CA CYS A 359 -20.59 -11.05 -2.75
C CYS A 359 -20.89 -12.44 -2.21
N CYS A 360 -21.71 -12.53 -1.17
CA CYS A 360 -22.06 -13.79 -0.53
C CYS A 360 -23.02 -14.69 -1.35
N GLU A 361 -23.58 -14.20 -2.46
CA GLU A 361 -24.46 -15.00 -3.35
C GLU A 361 -23.70 -15.57 -4.56
N CYS A 362 -22.79 -14.81 -5.17
CA CYS A 362 -22.05 -15.26 -6.37
C CYS A 362 -20.55 -15.42 -6.18
N GLU A 363 -20.02 -15.11 -4.99
CA GLU A 363 -18.58 -15.18 -4.65
C GLU A 363 -17.67 -14.30 -5.53
N GLU A 364 -18.25 -13.38 -6.30
CA GLU A 364 -17.49 -12.40 -7.08
C GLU A 364 -17.19 -11.15 -6.25
N GLN A 365 -16.05 -10.52 -6.54
CA GLN A 365 -15.68 -9.23 -5.96
C GLN A 365 -16.71 -8.15 -6.38
N GLY A 366 -17.12 -7.31 -5.44
CA GLY A 366 -17.81 -6.05 -5.67
C GLY A 366 -17.03 -4.86 -5.10
N LEU A 367 -17.39 -3.66 -5.54
CA LEU A 367 -16.99 -2.38 -4.94
C LEU A 367 -18.19 -1.43 -4.97
N GLY A 368 -18.24 -0.54 -3.97
CA GLY A 368 -19.15 0.59 -3.99
C GLY A 368 -20.54 0.16 -3.53
N TRP A 369 -21.48 0.02 -4.48
CA TRP A 369 -22.86 -0.29 -4.15
C TRP A 369 -23.08 -1.77 -3.82
N ALA A 370 -23.72 -2.03 -2.69
CA ALA A 370 -24.05 -3.37 -2.21
C ALA A 370 -25.36 -3.36 -1.42
N TYR A 371 -25.99 -4.53 -1.30
CA TYR A 371 -26.91 -4.78 -0.20
C TYR A 371 -26.12 -5.35 0.97
N GLN A 372 -26.11 -4.65 2.11
CA GLN A 372 -25.40 -5.04 3.33
C GLN A 372 -26.39 -5.27 4.48
N CYS A 373 -26.16 -6.35 5.22
CA CYS A 373 -26.76 -6.56 6.54
C CYS A 373 -25.88 -5.90 7.61
N ILE A 374 -26.36 -4.81 8.21
CA ILE A 374 -25.63 -4.10 9.27
C ILE A 374 -25.39 -5.01 10.49
N ALA A 375 -26.29 -5.97 10.76
CA ALA A 375 -26.21 -6.83 11.94
C ALA A 375 -25.09 -7.87 11.87
N CYS A 376 -24.70 -8.32 10.67
CA CYS A 376 -23.73 -9.42 10.54
C CYS A 376 -22.73 -9.28 9.38
N GLY A 377 -22.74 -8.16 8.66
CA GLY A 377 -21.82 -7.91 7.54
C GLY A 377 -22.06 -8.76 6.31
N TYR A 378 -23.25 -9.35 6.14
CA TYR A 378 -23.60 -10.09 4.92
C TYR A 378 -23.77 -9.12 3.76
N GLU A 379 -22.98 -9.27 2.69
CA GLU A 379 -22.93 -8.35 1.56
C GLU A 379 -23.17 -9.05 0.23
N ILE A 380 -24.04 -8.49 -0.61
CA ILE A 380 -24.28 -8.99 -1.97
C ILE A 380 -24.36 -7.85 -2.98
N HIS A 381 -24.08 -8.12 -4.25
CA HIS A 381 -24.29 -7.14 -5.31
C HIS A 381 -25.76 -6.73 -5.40
N LEU A 382 -26.02 -5.50 -5.84
CA LEU A 382 -27.40 -5.03 -6.11
C LEU A 382 -28.16 -5.97 -7.06
N ARG A 383 -27.49 -6.49 -8.10
CA ARG A 383 -28.05 -7.45 -9.05
C ARG A 383 -28.41 -8.80 -8.42
N CYS A 384 -27.64 -9.27 -7.44
CA CYS A 384 -27.91 -10.54 -6.74
C CYS A 384 -29.18 -10.46 -5.89
N GLY A 385 -29.59 -9.26 -5.48
CA GLY A 385 -30.86 -9.02 -4.80
C GLY A 385 -32.12 -9.22 -5.65
N ARG A 386 -32.02 -9.18 -6.99
CA ARG A 386 -33.19 -9.28 -7.90
C ARG A 386 -33.66 -10.72 -8.18
N ASN A 387 -32.78 -11.72 -8.08
CA ASN A 387 -33.05 -13.09 -8.58
C ASN A 387 -33.90 -13.99 -7.65
N ALA A 388 -34.66 -13.42 -6.70
CA ALA A 388 -35.53 -14.18 -5.81
C ALA A 388 -37.03 -14.17 -6.20
N GLY A 389 -37.41 -13.52 -7.31
CA GLY A 389 -38.82 -13.22 -7.63
C GLY A 389 -39.50 -13.97 -8.79
N ASP A 390 -38.80 -14.43 -9.83
CA ASP A 390 -39.45 -14.93 -11.07
C ASP A 390 -39.42 -16.46 -11.24
N GLY A 391 -39.84 -17.18 -10.20
CA GLY A 391 -40.25 -18.58 -10.31
C GLY A 391 -41.72 -18.71 -10.71
N GLY A 392 -42.08 -18.29 -11.93
CA GLY A 392 -43.47 -18.26 -12.42
C GLY A 392 -43.65 -18.87 -13.81
N SER A 393 -43.99 -20.16 -13.85
CA SER A 393 -44.70 -20.89 -14.92
C SER A 393 -44.28 -20.71 -16.39
N ALA A 394 -43.60 -21.73 -16.94
CA ALA A 394 -43.85 -22.18 -18.31
C ALA A 394 -44.29 -23.65 -18.23
N GLY A 395 -45.59 -23.85 -18.26
CA GLY A 395 -46.21 -25.17 -18.33
C GLY A 395 -45.96 -25.81 -19.70
N THR A 396 -45.82 -27.13 -19.65
CA THR A 396 -45.96 -28.05 -20.78
C THR A 396 -47.20 -27.74 -21.61
N GLY A 397 -47.01 -27.57 -22.91
CA GLY A 397 -48.05 -27.46 -23.94
C GLY A 397 -47.42 -27.34 -25.31
#